data_AF-A0A149R1R6-F1
#
_entry.id   AF-A0A149R1R6-F1
#
_cell.length_a   1.000
_cell.length_b   1.000
_cell.length_c   1.000
_cell.angle_alpha   90.00
_cell.angle_beta   90.00
_cell.angle_gamma   90.00
#
_symmetry.space_group_name_H-M   'P 1'
#
loop_
_entity.id
_entity.type
_entity.pdbx_description
1 polymer ?
#
loop_
_entity_poly.entity_id
_entity_poly.type
_entity_poly.pdbx_seq_one_letter_code
_entity_poly.pdbx_strand_id
1 'polypeptide(L)'
;MRKFTALTEQEILALAISNEEEDGRIYADFSYALQENYPDTAKIFADMVREEDDHRRHLIDVYVRRFGDHIPLIRRQDIAGFMPRKPAWQIQGQGIDADFSHLRQFRVIL
;
A
#
# COMPACT_ATOMS: atom_id res chain seq x y z
N MET A 1 2.81 2.72 -20.06
CA MET A 1 2.43 3.26 -18.74
C MET A 1 1.76 4.61 -18.94
N ARG A 2 0.63 4.87 -18.28
CA ARG A 2 -0.15 6.11 -18.39
C ARG A 2 0.44 7.19 -17.47
N LYS A 3 0.38 8.48 -17.84
CA LYS A 3 0.86 9.55 -16.94
C LYS A 3 -0.14 9.77 -15.80
N PHE A 4 0.36 10.02 -14.59
CA PHE A 4 -0.49 10.37 -13.44
C PHE A 4 -1.38 11.58 -13.73
N THR A 5 -0.84 12.61 -14.38
CA THR A 5 -1.58 13.82 -14.77
C THR A 5 -2.70 13.59 -15.79
N ALA A 6 -2.79 12.39 -16.37
CA ALA A 6 -3.83 12.02 -17.32
C ALA A 6 -4.93 11.16 -16.66
N LEU A 7 -4.88 10.96 -15.34
CA LEU A 7 -5.92 10.26 -14.58
C LEU A 7 -7.03 11.25 -14.22
N THR A 8 -8.28 10.78 -14.37
CA THR A 8 -9.45 11.47 -13.83
C THR A 8 -9.49 11.34 -12.30
N GLU A 9 -10.32 12.15 -11.63
CA GLU A 9 -10.51 12.03 -10.17
C GLU A 9 -10.99 10.63 -9.75
N GLN A 10 -11.88 10.01 -10.54
CA GLN A 10 -12.35 8.65 -10.31
C GLN A 10 -11.20 7.64 -10.37
N GLU A 11 -10.30 7.80 -11.34
CA GLU A 11 -9.14 6.91 -11.52
C GLU A 11 -8.06 7.16 -10.45
N ILE A 12 -7.87 8.39 -10.01
CA ILE A 12 -6.98 8.72 -8.87
C ILE A 12 -7.49 8.05 -7.60
N LEU A 13 -8.79 8.11 -7.34
CA LEU A 13 -9.38 7.50 -6.15
C LEU A 13 -9.33 5.96 -6.21
N ALA A 14 -9.59 5.37 -7.38
CA ALA A 14 -9.44 3.94 -7.59
C ALA A 14 -7.98 3.46 -7.43
N LEU A 15 -7.03 4.25 -7.90
CA LEU A 15 -5.60 4.02 -7.69
C LEU A 15 -5.25 4.10 -6.20
N ALA A 16 -5.74 5.10 -5.47
CA ALA A 16 -5.51 5.23 -4.03
C ALA A 16 -6.05 4.01 -3.26
N ILE A 17 -7.27 3.55 -3.56
CA ILE A 17 -7.84 2.34 -2.94
C ILE A 17 -6.94 1.11 -3.20
N SER A 18 -6.49 0.94 -4.44
CA SER A 18 -5.61 -0.18 -4.82
C SER A 18 -4.25 -0.10 -4.11
N ASN A 19 -3.76 1.11 -3.84
CA ASN A 19 -2.52 1.35 -3.12
C ASN A 19 -2.61 0.94 -1.65
N GLU A 20 -3.64 1.39 -0.92
CA GLU A 20 -3.83 1.00 0.49
C GLU A 20 -4.01 -0.53 0.63
N GLU A 21 -4.68 -1.18 -0.33
CA GLU A 21 -4.79 -2.65 -0.34
C GLU A 21 -3.43 -3.34 -0.53
N GLU A 22 -2.63 -2.88 -1.48
CA GLU A 22 -1.29 -3.43 -1.73
C GLU A 22 -0.35 -3.17 -0.55
N ASP A 23 -0.40 -1.98 0.04
CA ASP A 23 0.38 -1.58 1.21
C ASP A 23 0.05 -2.45 2.43
N GLY A 24 -1.25 -2.62 2.73
CA GLY A 24 -1.69 -3.50 3.81
C GLY A 24 -1.22 -4.95 3.64
N ARG A 25 -1.18 -5.48 2.42
CA ARG A 25 -0.64 -6.83 2.14
C ARG A 25 0.86 -6.91 2.40
N ILE A 26 1.62 -5.90 1.99
CA ILE A 26 3.07 -5.86 2.20
C ILE A 26 3.40 -5.77 3.70
N TYR A 27 2.71 -4.92 4.45
CA TYR A 27 2.91 -4.84 5.91
C TYR A 27 2.53 -6.14 6.62
N ALA A 28 1.47 -6.82 6.17
CA ALA A 28 1.10 -8.12 6.72
C ALA A 28 2.20 -9.17 6.52
N ASP A 29 2.83 -9.21 5.35
CA ASP A 29 3.96 -10.11 5.08
C ASP A 29 5.17 -9.82 6.00
N PHE A 30 5.46 -8.54 6.26
CA PHE A 30 6.51 -8.15 7.22
C PHE A 30 6.16 -8.52 8.66
N SER A 31 4.93 -8.26 9.11
CA SER A 31 4.45 -8.65 10.43
C SER A 31 4.60 -10.15 10.65
N TYR A 32 4.15 -10.96 9.68
CA TYR A 32 4.26 -12.41 9.73
C TYR A 32 5.71 -12.89 9.85
N ALA A 33 6.62 -12.37 9.02
CA ALA A 33 8.01 -12.82 9.00
C ALA A 33 8.83 -12.40 10.23
N LEU A 34 8.49 -11.27 10.85
CA LEU A 34 9.21 -10.76 12.02
C LEU A 34 8.68 -11.34 13.34
N GLN A 35 7.55 -12.04 13.32
CA GLN A 35 6.85 -12.51 14.53
C GLN A 35 7.72 -13.35 15.47
N GLU A 36 8.61 -14.19 14.94
CA GLU A 36 9.44 -15.10 15.74
C GLU A 36 10.66 -14.39 16.36
N ASN A 37 11.35 -13.57 15.58
CA ASN A 37 12.65 -12.99 15.96
C ASN A 37 12.55 -11.56 16.50
N TYR A 38 11.50 -10.81 16.11
CA TYR A 38 11.31 -9.40 16.43
C TYR A 38 9.82 -9.08 16.70
N PRO A 39 9.20 -9.66 17.76
CA PRO A 39 7.77 -9.56 18.00
C PRO A 39 7.25 -8.13 18.22
N ASP A 40 8.06 -7.26 18.84
CA ASP A 40 7.69 -5.85 19.03
C ASP A 40 7.65 -5.10 17.69
N THR A 41 8.57 -5.40 16.78
CA THR A 41 8.54 -4.84 15.42
C THR A 41 7.38 -5.41 14.62
N ALA A 42 7.11 -6.71 14.71
CA ALA A 42 5.97 -7.35 14.06
C ALA A 42 4.63 -6.69 14.45
N LYS A 43 4.52 -6.23 15.71
CA LYS A 43 3.36 -5.49 16.20
C LYS A 43 3.19 -4.13 15.54
N ILE A 44 4.28 -3.38 15.32
CA ILE A 44 4.24 -2.10 14.61
C ILE A 44 3.65 -2.30 13.20
N PHE A 45 4.09 -3.33 12.48
CA PHE A 45 3.53 -3.67 11.17
C PHE A 45 2.07 -4.08 11.24
N ALA A 46 1.67 -4.86 12.26
CA ALA A 46 0.27 -5.23 12.46
C ALA A 46 -0.62 -4.00 12.70
N ASP A 47 -0.13 -3.00 13.44
CA ASP A 47 -0.84 -1.74 13.64
C ASP A 47 -0.97 -0.96 12.32
N MET A 48 0.07 -0.94 11.47
CA MET A 48 0.01 -0.32 10.14
C MET A 48 -1.01 -1.00 9.21
N VAL A 49 -1.11 -2.35 9.24
CA VAL A 49 -2.14 -3.07 8.47
C VAL A 49 -3.55 -2.57 8.83
N ARG A 50 -3.80 -2.28 10.11
CA ARG A 50 -5.10 -1.75 10.55
C ARG A 50 -5.34 -0.32 10.05
N GLU A 51 -4.32 0.52 10.08
CA GLU A 51 -4.37 1.90 9.56
C GLU A 51 -4.72 1.92 8.06
N GLU A 52 -4.03 1.13 7.24
CA GLU A 52 -4.30 1.02 5.80
C GLU A 52 -5.69 0.42 5.50
N ASP A 53 -6.17 -0.53 6.31
CA ASP A 53 -7.52 -1.08 6.15
C ASP A 53 -8.62 -0.03 6.42
N ASP A 54 -8.41 0.82 7.42
CA ASP A 54 -9.33 1.93 7.74
C ASP A 54 -9.27 3.03 6.66
N HIS A 55 -8.09 3.37 6.15
CA HIS A 55 -7.94 4.25 5.00
C HIS A 55 -8.64 3.71 3.76
N ARG A 56 -8.41 2.42 3.43
CA ARG A 56 -9.05 1.76 2.28
C ARG A 56 -10.56 1.82 2.38
N ARG A 57 -11.14 1.53 3.55
CA ARG A 57 -12.58 1.63 3.79
C ARG A 57 -13.09 3.05 3.57
N HIS A 58 -12.40 4.05 4.12
CA HIS A 58 -12.78 5.44 3.93
C HIS A 58 -12.77 5.86 2.46
N LEU A 59 -11.72 5.49 1.71
CA LEU A 59 -11.62 5.80 0.29
C LEU A 59 -12.71 5.09 -0.54
N ILE A 60 -13.05 3.84 -0.20
CA ILE A 60 -14.17 3.11 -0.82
C ILE A 60 -15.49 3.84 -0.56
N ASP A 61 -15.75 4.27 0.67
CA ASP A 61 -16.97 5.02 1.00
C ASP A 61 -17.07 6.32 0.20
N VAL A 62 -15.96 7.05 0.07
CA VAL A 62 -15.90 8.28 -0.75
C VAL A 62 -16.13 7.95 -2.22
N TYR A 63 -15.55 6.86 -2.73
CA TYR A 63 -15.71 6.44 -4.11
C TYR A 63 -17.17 6.11 -4.41
N VAL A 64 -17.77 5.25 -3.61
CA VAL A 64 -19.16 4.82 -3.78
C VAL A 64 -20.11 6.01 -3.76
N ARG A 65 -19.93 6.95 -2.83
CA ARG A 65 -20.74 8.17 -2.73
C ARG A 65 -20.63 9.07 -3.97
N ARG A 66 -19.49 9.09 -4.67
CA ARG A 66 -19.24 10.01 -5.80
C ARG A 66 -19.43 9.38 -7.17
N PHE A 67 -19.11 8.10 -7.32
CA PHE A 67 -18.94 7.43 -8.61
C PHE A 67 -19.70 6.09 -8.72
N GLY A 68 -20.33 5.62 -7.63
CA GLY A 68 -21.07 4.35 -7.57
C GLY A 68 -20.18 3.14 -7.23
N ASP A 69 -20.74 1.93 -7.37
CA ASP A 69 -20.17 0.73 -6.75
C ASP A 69 -19.04 0.05 -7.54
N HIS A 70 -18.82 0.45 -8.80
CA HIS A 70 -17.83 -0.17 -9.66
C HIS A 70 -16.49 0.56 -9.60
N ILE A 71 -15.57 0.06 -8.77
CA ILE A 71 -14.20 0.56 -8.68
C ILE A 71 -13.32 -0.17 -9.71
N PRO A 72 -12.74 0.54 -10.72
CA PRO A 72 -11.84 -0.07 -11.68
C PRO A 72 -10.50 -0.44 -11.00
N LEU A 73 -9.92 -1.58 -11.36
CA LEU A 73 -8.58 -1.94 -10.91
C LEU A 73 -7.55 -1.08 -11.65
N ILE A 74 -6.86 -0.20 -10.92
CA ILE A 74 -5.75 0.60 -11.43
C ILE A 74 -4.57 0.37 -10.52
N ARG A 75 -3.51 -0.23 -11.08
CA ARG A 75 -2.33 -0.52 -10.30
C ARG A 75 -1.27 0.56 -10.49
N ARG A 76 -0.48 0.75 -9.44
CA ARG A 76 0.59 1.74 -9.41
C ARG A 76 1.61 1.52 -10.54
N GLN A 77 1.97 0.27 -10.84
CA GLN A 77 2.90 -0.06 -11.93
C GLN A 77 2.39 0.27 -13.33
N ASP A 78 1.09 0.54 -13.50
CA ASP A 78 0.54 0.95 -14.79
C ASP A 78 0.72 2.46 -15.03
N ILE A 79 1.11 3.19 -13.97
CA ILE A 79 1.30 4.64 -13.97
C ILE A 79 2.79 4.99 -14.09
N ALA A 80 3.12 5.79 -15.10
CA ALA A 80 4.46 6.23 -15.39
C ALA A 80 5.03 7.04 -14.22
N GLY A 81 6.29 6.75 -13.86
CA GLY A 81 6.98 7.41 -12.75
C GLY A 81 6.86 6.67 -11.42
N PHE A 82 6.00 5.67 -11.29
CA PHE A 82 6.00 4.79 -10.14
C PHE A 82 6.88 3.57 -10.38
N MET A 83 7.77 3.29 -9.43
CA MET A 83 8.57 2.06 -9.44
C MET A 83 7.75 0.90 -8.85
N PRO A 84 7.88 -0.32 -9.39
CA PRO A 84 7.31 -1.51 -8.77
C PRO A 84 7.92 -1.66 -7.37
N ARG A 85 7.07 -1.89 -6.36
CA ARG A 85 7.55 -2.20 -5.02
C ARG A 85 8.14 -3.59 -5.00
N LYS A 86 9.24 -3.75 -4.26
CA LYS A 86 9.78 -5.07 -3.96
C LYS A 86 8.87 -5.72 -2.92
N PRO A 87 8.40 -6.96 -3.15
CA PRO A 87 7.68 -7.73 -2.15
C PRO A 87 8.57 -8.03 -0.93
N ALA A 88 7.95 -8.25 0.23
CA ALA A 88 8.65 -8.39 1.50
C ALA A 88 9.76 -9.46 1.46
N TRP A 89 9.54 -10.60 0.80
CA TRP A 89 10.53 -11.67 0.66
C TRP A 89 11.82 -11.28 -0.10
N GLN A 90 11.80 -10.20 -0.91
CA GLN A 90 13.00 -9.66 -1.56
C GLN A 90 13.78 -8.68 -0.68
N ILE A 91 13.17 -8.18 0.40
CA ILE A 91 13.75 -7.21 1.32
C ILE A 91 14.23 -7.92 2.59
N GLN A 92 13.47 -8.93 3.03
CA GLN A 92 13.76 -9.79 4.16
C GLN A 92 15.17 -10.42 4.06
N GLY A 93 15.88 -10.42 5.19
CA GLY A 93 17.25 -10.96 5.31
C GLY A 93 18.36 -9.92 5.09
N GLN A 94 18.03 -8.67 4.75
CA GLN A 94 19.01 -7.57 4.63
C GLN A 94 19.24 -6.81 5.96
N GLY A 95 18.54 -7.21 7.03
CA GLY A 95 18.54 -6.55 8.33
C GLY A 95 17.35 -5.59 8.51
N ILE A 96 16.95 -5.37 9.76
CA ILE A 96 15.73 -4.63 10.12
C ILE A 96 15.75 -3.17 9.64
N ASP A 97 16.93 -2.55 9.59
CA ASP A 97 17.11 -1.17 9.09
C ASP A 97 16.81 -1.06 7.58
N ALA A 98 17.11 -2.10 6.81
CA ALA A 98 16.80 -2.16 5.38
C ALA A 98 15.29 -2.30 5.17
N ASP A 99 14.63 -3.14 5.98
CA ASP A 99 13.16 -3.26 5.99
C ASP A 99 12.53 -1.87 6.23
N PHE A 100 12.92 -1.17 7.30
CA PHE A 100 12.42 0.16 7.62
C PHE A 100 12.75 1.24 6.57
N SER A 101 13.95 1.21 5.99
CA SER A 101 14.37 2.19 4.98
C SER A 101 13.57 2.06 3.69
N HIS A 102 13.24 0.83 3.30
CA HIS A 102 12.33 0.61 2.18
C HIS A 102 10.95 1.18 2.50
N LEU A 103 10.42 0.94 3.70
CA LEU A 103 9.06 1.32 4.10
C LEU A 103 8.79 2.82 4.15
N ARG A 104 9.83 3.65 4.34
CA ARG A 104 9.70 5.12 4.23
C ARG A 104 9.24 5.60 2.85
N GLN A 105 9.45 4.82 1.79
CA GLN A 105 8.92 5.14 0.46
C GLN A 105 7.44 4.80 0.30
N PHE A 106 6.82 4.12 1.28
CA PHE A 106 5.47 3.59 1.15
C PHE A 106 4.41 4.58 1.62
N ARG A 107 4.78 5.56 2.45
CA ARG A 107 3.86 6.53 3.06
C ARG A 107 3.52 7.76 2.22
N VAL A 108 3.99 7.84 0.97
CA VAL A 108 3.74 9.00 0.10
C VAL A 108 2.73 8.61 -0.97
N ILE A 109 1.43 8.58 -0.63
CA ILE A 109 0.34 8.92 -1.54
C ILE A 109 -0.79 9.58 -0.73
N LEU A 110 -0.53 10.81 -0.26
CA LEU A 110 -1.25 12.05 -0.58
C LEU A 110 -0.32 13.24 -0.28
#